data_AF-A0AAN1JBM3-F1
#
_entry.id   AF-A0AAN1JBM3-F1
#
_cell.length_a   1.000
_cell.length_b   1.000
_cell.length_c   1.000
_cell.angle_alpha   90.00
_cell.angle_beta   90.00
_cell.angle_gamma   90.00
#
_symmetry.space_group_name_H-M   'P 1'
#
loop_
_entity.id
_entity.type
_entity.pdbx_description
1 polymer ?
#
loop_
_entity_poly.entity_id
_entity_poly.type
_entity_poly.pdbx_seq_one_letter_code
_entity_poly.pdbx_strand_id
1 'polypeptide(L)'
;MLTTHAHASRAYLAMNSITEGSKSQLAFYEVLNGQHFDAFLSVSGFDTRFIPVHYYNIQALNLMWNHLKGGAALPPSQVIRTVPRGGTAGAAPALTTANLPAISASPGSDAIQVEAGAVNVPK
;
A
#
# COMPACT_ATOMS: atom_id res chain seq x y z
N MET A 1 0.70 -4.86 -7.13
CA MET A 1 -0.62 -5.47 -7.42
C MET A 1 -1.44 -5.47 -6.13
N LEU A 2 -2.51 -4.67 -6.00
CA LEU A 2 -3.24 -4.48 -4.73
C LEU A 2 -4.76 -4.22 -4.91
N THR A 3 -5.61 -5.08 -4.33
CA THR A 3 -7.08 -4.97 -4.16
C THR A 3 -7.50 -5.53 -2.78
N THR A 4 -8.74 -5.27 -2.34
CA THR A 4 -9.33 -5.34 -0.97
C THR A 4 -9.41 -6.70 -0.24
N HIS A 5 -8.74 -7.73 -0.72
CA HIS A 5 -8.31 -8.90 0.04
C HIS A 5 -7.07 -9.40 -0.71
N ALA A 6 -6.00 -9.77 0.00
CA ALA A 6 -4.74 -10.16 -0.62
C ALA A 6 -4.90 -11.46 -1.45
N HIS A 7 -5.33 -11.37 -2.70
CA HIS A 7 -5.67 -12.57 -3.49
C HIS A 7 -4.45 -13.36 -3.98
N ALA A 8 -3.24 -12.85 -3.81
CA ALA A 8 -1.99 -13.62 -3.96
C ALA A 8 -0.77 -12.87 -3.41
N SER A 9 -0.83 -11.54 -3.23
CA SER A 9 0.35 -10.72 -2.92
C SER A 9 1.07 -11.11 -1.63
N ARG A 10 0.33 -11.39 -0.54
CA ARG A 10 0.93 -11.91 0.71
C ARG A 10 1.54 -13.29 0.53
N ALA A 11 0.90 -14.18 -0.25
CA ALA A 11 1.45 -15.50 -0.56
C ALA A 11 2.73 -15.40 -1.42
N TYR A 12 2.77 -14.46 -2.38
CA TYR A 12 3.97 -14.17 -3.14
C TYR A 12 5.09 -13.62 -2.24
N LEU A 13 4.78 -12.68 -1.35
CA LEU A 13 5.73 -12.13 -0.38
C LEU A 13 6.30 -13.24 0.53
N ALA A 14 5.43 -14.12 1.02
CA ALA A 14 5.83 -15.31 1.78
C ALA A 14 6.78 -16.19 0.96
N MET A 15 6.39 -16.58 -0.25
CA MET A 15 7.21 -17.42 -1.13
C MET A 15 8.56 -16.78 -1.45
N ASN A 16 8.58 -15.48 -1.78
CA ASN A 16 9.80 -14.72 -2.03
C ASN A 16 10.76 -14.77 -0.84
N SER A 17 10.23 -14.67 0.39
CA SER A 17 11.05 -14.78 1.60
C SER A 17 11.69 -16.15 1.80
N ILE A 18 11.07 -17.23 1.30
CA ILE A 18 11.66 -18.57 1.31
C ILE A 18 12.76 -18.67 0.25
N THR A 19 12.50 -18.15 -0.95
CA THR A 19 13.42 -18.25 -2.09
C THR A 19 14.66 -17.36 -1.94
N GLU A 20 14.47 -16.10 -1.53
CA GLU A 20 15.54 -15.10 -1.50
C GLU A 20 16.05 -14.79 -0.09
N GLY A 21 15.24 -15.07 0.96
CA GLY A 21 15.61 -14.80 2.34
C GLY A 21 16.04 -13.35 2.57
N SER A 22 17.15 -13.17 3.28
CA SER A 22 17.75 -11.85 3.56
C SER A 22 18.30 -11.12 2.32
N LYS A 23 18.38 -11.79 1.17
CA LYS A 23 18.79 -11.17 -0.10
C LYS A 23 17.63 -10.54 -0.87
N SER A 24 16.40 -10.74 -0.39
CA SER A 24 15.20 -10.20 -1.03
C SER A 24 15.27 -8.68 -1.17
N GLN A 25 15.04 -8.19 -2.38
CA GLN A 25 14.88 -6.75 -2.66
C GLN A 25 13.41 -6.34 -2.83
N LEU A 26 12.48 -7.24 -2.49
CA LEU A 26 11.05 -6.99 -2.55
C LEU A 26 10.59 -6.07 -1.41
N ALA A 27 9.97 -4.94 -1.77
CA ALA A 27 9.21 -4.08 -0.85
C ALA A 27 7.70 -4.24 -1.11
N PHE A 28 6.92 -4.46 -0.05
CA PHE A 28 5.48 -4.68 -0.12
C PHE A 28 4.71 -3.63 0.69
N TYR A 29 3.86 -2.86 0.01
CA TYR A 29 3.05 -1.82 0.65
C TYR A 29 1.56 -2.18 0.59
N GLU A 30 0.96 -2.40 1.76
CA GLU A 30 -0.45 -2.75 1.88
C GLU A 30 -1.30 -1.52 2.17
N VAL A 31 -1.93 -0.96 1.15
CA VAL A 31 -2.80 0.22 1.26
C VAL A 31 -4.20 -0.18 1.73
N LEU A 32 -4.57 0.24 2.94
CA LEU A 32 -5.93 0.03 3.44
C LEU A 32 -6.93 0.85 2.65
N ASN A 33 -8.17 0.35 2.53
CA ASN A 33 -9.25 0.99 1.79
C ASN A 33 -8.92 1.30 0.30
N GLY A 34 -7.90 0.66 -0.28
CA GLY A 34 -7.50 0.91 -1.66
C GLY A 34 -8.50 0.37 -2.68
N GLN A 35 -8.86 1.18 -3.67
CA GLN A 35 -9.56 0.75 -4.88
C GLN A 35 -8.55 0.71 -6.04
N HIS A 36 -8.57 -0.34 -6.86
CA HIS A 36 -7.71 -0.46 -8.03
C HIS A 36 -8.29 0.26 -9.25
N PHE A 37 -9.62 0.30 -9.35
CA PHE A 37 -10.31 1.00 -10.42
C PHE A 37 -10.81 2.38 -9.95
N ASP A 38 -9.88 3.33 -9.87
CA ASP A 38 -10.10 4.66 -9.30
C ASP A 38 -11.23 5.45 -9.99
N ALA A 39 -11.56 5.12 -11.24
CA ALA A 39 -12.69 5.71 -11.97
C ALA A 39 -14.04 5.52 -11.25
N PHE A 40 -14.18 4.51 -10.38
CA PHE A 40 -15.39 4.28 -9.60
C PHE A 40 -15.44 5.04 -8.27
N LEU A 41 -14.43 5.83 -7.92
CA LEU A 41 -14.44 6.63 -6.68
C LEU A 41 -15.44 7.78 -6.69
N SER A 42 -16.11 8.06 -7.80
CA SER A 42 -17.25 8.98 -7.88
C SER A 42 -18.60 8.27 -7.67
N VAL A 43 -18.62 6.93 -7.68
CA VAL A 43 -19.84 6.14 -7.48
C VAL A 43 -20.26 6.23 -6.02
N SER A 44 -21.56 6.46 -5.79
CA SER A 44 -22.12 6.56 -4.45
C SER A 44 -21.74 5.37 -3.57
N GLY A 45 -21.13 5.68 -2.43
CA GLY A 45 -20.66 4.71 -1.45
C GLY A 45 -19.21 4.24 -1.69
N PHE A 46 -18.70 4.30 -2.92
CA PHE A 46 -17.26 4.10 -3.15
C PHE A 46 -16.48 5.34 -2.75
N ASP A 47 -17.05 6.50 -3.05
CA ASP A 47 -16.54 7.82 -2.72
C ASP A 47 -16.23 8.02 -1.23
N THR A 48 -17.00 7.38 -0.34
CA THR A 48 -16.89 7.49 1.11
C THR A 48 -16.04 6.38 1.77
N ARG A 49 -15.88 5.22 1.11
CA ARG A 49 -15.25 4.01 1.70
C ARG A 49 -13.87 3.69 1.17
N PHE A 50 -13.51 4.15 -0.03
CA PHE A 50 -12.27 3.77 -0.68
C PHE A 50 -11.39 4.97 -1.04
N ILE A 51 -10.13 4.66 -1.32
CA ILE A 51 -9.03 5.57 -1.59
C ILE A 51 -8.36 5.16 -2.92
N PRO A 52 -7.92 6.12 -3.75
CA PRO A 52 -7.25 5.80 -5.01
C PRO A 52 -5.92 5.09 -4.79
N VAL A 53 -5.74 3.92 -5.41
CA VAL A 53 -4.45 3.21 -5.37
C VAL A 53 -3.47 3.79 -6.40
N HIS A 54 -3.95 4.49 -7.43
CA HIS A 54 -3.06 5.09 -8.43
C HIS A 54 -2.07 6.08 -7.80
N TYR A 55 -2.50 6.84 -6.78
CA TYR A 55 -1.64 7.73 -6.01
C TYR A 55 -0.41 7.01 -5.43
N TYR A 56 -0.62 5.85 -4.80
CA TYR A 56 0.44 5.03 -4.22
C TYR A 56 1.28 4.31 -5.26
N ASN A 57 0.69 3.94 -6.41
CA ASN A 57 1.44 3.39 -7.53
C ASN A 57 2.50 4.39 -8.03
N ILE A 58 2.13 5.65 -8.23
CA ILE A 58 3.08 6.70 -8.64
C ILE A 58 4.15 6.94 -7.57
N GLN A 59 3.79 6.97 -6.29
CA GLN A 59 4.79 7.07 -5.21
C GLN A 59 5.78 5.89 -5.24
N ALA A 60 5.30 4.66 -5.37
CA ALA A 60 6.15 3.47 -5.43
C ALA A 60 7.07 3.48 -6.66
N LEU A 61 6.59 3.93 -7.82
CA LEU A 61 7.40 4.09 -9.02
C LEU A 61 8.51 5.14 -8.83
N ASN A 62 8.21 6.26 -8.17
CA ASN A 62 9.22 7.27 -7.84
C ASN A 62 10.27 6.76 -6.85
N LEU A 63 9.85 6.00 -5.83
CA LEU A 63 10.79 5.35 -4.89
C LEU A 63 11.71 4.38 -5.62
N MET A 64 11.16 3.54 -6.50
CA MET A 64 11.94 2.60 -7.29
C MET A 64 12.88 3.31 -8.28
N TRP A 65 12.42 4.38 -8.92
CA TRP A 65 13.26 5.20 -9.78
C TRP A 65 14.47 5.76 -9.02
N ASN A 66 14.24 6.34 -7.83
CA ASN A 66 15.32 6.87 -6.99
C ASN A 66 16.28 5.77 -6.50
N HIS A 67 15.75 4.58 -6.19
CA HIS A 67 16.56 3.41 -5.84
C HIS A 67 17.47 3.00 -7.01
N LEU A 68 16.90 2.84 -8.21
CA LEU A 68 17.63 2.38 -9.39
C LEU A 68 18.64 3.43 -9.91
N LYS A 69 18.30 4.72 -9.83
CA LYS A 69 19.14 5.80 -10.37
C LYS A 69 20.15 6.36 -9.38
N GLY A 70 19.85 6.31 -8.08
CA GLY A 70 20.65 6.95 -7.05
C GLY A 70 21.02 6.06 -5.87
N GLY A 71 20.61 4.79 -5.86
CA GLY A 71 20.89 3.87 -4.76
C GLY A 71 20.12 4.18 -3.47
N ALA A 72 19.08 5.02 -3.52
CA ALA A 72 18.27 5.33 -2.34
C ALA A 72 17.66 4.05 -1.76
N ALA A 73 17.69 3.88 -0.43
CA ALA A 73 17.05 2.74 0.21
C ALA A 73 15.53 2.76 -0.03
N LEU A 74 14.96 1.60 -0.36
CA LEU A 74 13.51 1.44 -0.42
C LEU A 74 12.93 1.44 1.00
N PRO A 75 11.81 2.14 1.25
CA PRO A 75 11.07 1.99 2.49
C PRO A 75 10.73 0.51 2.77
N PRO A 76 10.78 0.08 4.04
CA PRO A 76 10.44 -1.29 4.39
C PRO A 76 8.95 -1.58 4.11
N SER A 77 8.64 -2.87 3.95
CA SER A 77 7.28 -3.35 3.78
C SER A 77 6.38 -2.88 4.92
N GLN A 78 5.20 -2.34 4.60
CA GLN A 78 4.35 -1.68 5.60
C GLN A 78 2.87 -1.67 5.21
N VAL A 79 2.02 -1.54 6.21
CA VAL A 79 0.61 -1.18 6.05
C VAL A 79 0.50 0.34 5.96
N ILE A 80 -0.23 0.83 4.98
CA ILE A 80 -0.53 2.26 4.84
C ILE A 80 -1.97 2.47 5.26
N ARG A 81 -2.14 3.05 6.45
CA ARG A 81 -3.45 3.27 7.08
C ARG A 81 -4.11 4.54 6.55
N THR A 82 -4.66 4.44 5.35
CA THR A 82 -5.42 5.53 4.73
C THR A 82 -6.69 5.84 5.53
N VAL A 83 -7.19 7.06 5.37
CA VAL A 83 -8.43 7.51 5.99
C VAL A 83 -9.47 7.76 4.90
N PRO A 84 -10.51 6.92 4.76
CA PRO A 84 -11.59 7.17 3.80
C PRO A 84 -12.23 8.55 4.00
N ARG A 85 -12.77 9.13 2.93
CA ARG A 85 -13.32 10.49 2.98
C ARG A 85 -14.55 10.62 3.88
N GLY A 86 -15.27 9.52 4.11
CA GLY A 86 -16.48 9.51 4.93
C GLY A 86 -17.58 10.44 4.40
N GLY A 87 -18.53 10.79 5.26
CA GLY A 87 -19.67 11.64 4.90
C GLY A 87 -20.80 10.89 4.19
N THR A 88 -21.59 11.62 3.39
CA THR A 88 -22.76 11.09 2.68
C THR A 88 -22.35 10.44 1.36
N ALA A 89 -22.84 9.21 1.11
CA ALA A 89 -22.58 8.49 -0.13
C ALA A 89 -23.07 9.26 -1.37
N GLY A 90 -22.20 9.47 -2.35
CA GLY A 90 -22.44 10.29 -3.54
C GLY A 90 -22.16 11.78 -3.34
N ALA A 91 -21.75 12.18 -2.13
CA ALA A 91 -21.40 13.55 -1.76
C ALA A 91 -20.23 13.56 -0.76
N ALA A 92 -19.29 12.61 -0.90
CA ALA A 92 -18.08 12.62 -0.07
C ALA A 92 -17.32 13.95 -0.21
N PRO A 93 -16.68 14.46 0.86
CA PRO A 93 -15.80 15.62 0.77
C PRO A 93 -14.69 15.45 -0.27
N ALA A 94 -14.02 16.54 -0.64
CA ALA A 94 -12.86 16.46 -1.51
C ALA A 94 -11.75 15.59 -0.89
N LEU A 95 -11.08 14.78 -1.71
CA LEU A 95 -9.91 14.01 -1.26
C LEU A 95 -8.75 14.96 -0.96
N THR A 96 -8.09 14.76 0.16
CA THR A 96 -6.91 15.53 0.56
C THR A 96 -5.75 14.63 0.93
N THR A 97 -4.56 15.20 1.12
CA THR A 97 -3.39 14.45 1.60
C THR A 97 -3.57 13.92 3.03
N ALA A 98 -4.48 14.48 3.82
CA ALA A 98 -4.82 13.92 5.14
C ALA A 98 -5.48 12.53 5.04
N ASN A 99 -6.12 12.23 3.91
CA ASN A 99 -6.67 10.90 3.62
C ASN A 99 -5.59 9.91 3.14
N LEU A 100 -4.46 10.44 2.68
CA LEU A 100 -3.43 9.75 1.91
C LEU A 100 -2.05 9.87 2.59
N PRO A 101 -1.84 9.24 3.76
CA PRO A 101 -0.52 9.23 4.39
C PRO A 101 0.51 8.66 3.41
N ALA A 102 1.72 9.24 3.40
CA ALA A 102 2.80 8.82 2.52
C ALA A 102 3.38 7.45 2.92
N ILE A 103 4.10 6.82 1.99
CA ILE A 103 4.90 5.62 2.28
C ILE A 103 6.05 6.02 3.20
N SER A 104 6.08 5.50 4.42
CA SER A 104 7.04 5.92 5.44
C SER A 104 8.37 5.18 5.31
N ALA A 105 9.49 5.90 5.35
CA ALA A 105 10.81 5.28 5.48
C ALA A 105 11.02 4.57 6.85
N SER A 106 10.21 4.91 7.85
CA SER A 106 10.22 4.30 9.18
C SER A 106 8.77 4.07 9.64
N PRO A 107 8.15 2.94 9.28
CA PRO A 107 6.73 2.68 9.52
C PRO A 107 6.39 2.30 10.97
N GLY A 108 7.38 2.09 11.85
CA GLY A 108 7.14 1.76 13.26
C GLY A 108 6.23 0.55 13.44
N SER A 109 5.10 0.74 14.12
CA SER A 109 4.08 -0.30 14.36
C SER A 109 3.39 -0.81 13.09
N ASP A 110 3.50 -0.09 11.98
CA ASP A 110 2.89 -0.47 10.70
C ASP A 110 3.83 -1.29 9.81
N ALA A 111 5.04 -1.61 10.28
CA ALA A 111 5.98 -2.49 9.58
C ALA A 111 5.41 -3.90 9.42
N ILE A 112 5.44 -4.43 8.19
CA ILE A 112 5.12 -5.83 7.89
C ILE A 112 6.39 -6.65 8.08
N GLN A 113 6.33 -7.64 8.99
CA GLN A 113 7.46 -8.54 9.23
C GLN A 113 7.31 -9.80 8.38
N VAL A 114 8.38 -10.20 7.70
CA VAL A 114 8.39 -11.37 6.82
C VAL A 114 9.61 -12.21 7.10
N GLU A 115 9.41 -13.48 7.41
CA GLU A 115 10.49 -14.42 7.70
C GLU A 115 10.07 -15.85 7.35
N ALA A 116 10.92 -16.55 6.59
CA ALA A 116 10.79 -17.98 6.31
C ALA A 116 9.38 -18.43 5.86
N GLY A 117 8.71 -17.64 5.02
CA GLY A 117 7.36 -17.94 4.52
C GLY A 117 6.21 -17.44 5.40
N ALA A 118 6.49 -16.87 6.58
CA ALA A 118 5.49 -16.22 7.41
C ALA A 118 5.43 -14.72 7.10
N VAL A 119 4.21 -14.19 6.95
CA VAL A 119 3.94 -12.76 6.77
C VAL A 119 3.08 -12.28 7.93
N ASN A 120 3.69 -11.51 8.83
CA ASN A 120 3.02 -10.90 9.98
C ASN A 120 2.62 -9.47 9.62
N VAL A 121 1.32 -9.27 9.38
CA VAL A 121 0.75 -7.95 9.08
C VAL A 121 0.20 -7.35 10.38
N PRO A 122 0.62 -6.14 10.77
CA PRO A 122 0.09 -5.47 11.96
C PRO A 122 -1.42 -5.17 11.79
N LYS A 123 -2.17 -5.29 12.89
CA LYS A 123 -3.61 -5.02 12.94
C LYS A 123 -3.88 -3.53 13.02
#